data_AF-A0A0Q6Z469-F1
#
_entry.id   AF-A0A0Q6Z469-F1
#
_cell.length_a   1.000
_cell.length_b   1.000
_cell.length_c   1.000
_cell.angle_alpha   90.00
_cell.angle_beta   90.00
_cell.angle_gamma   90.00
#
_symmetry.space_group_name_H-M   'P 1'
#
loop_
_entity.id
_entity.type
_entity.pdbx_description
1 polymer ?
#
loop_
_entity_poly.entity_id
_entity_poly.type
_entity_poly.pdbx_seq_one_letter_code
_entity_poly.pdbx_strand_id
1 'polypeptide(L)'
;MLSDILSERFQWASYWFLEGSEFRELTDEESAAVHRFEKLSETIAAIPLPLLEHAECLAQANDEKFNATFDQMISRVGRGYYPDTAEEFVRTLSGFLESA
;
A
#
# COMPACT_ATOMS: atom_id res chain seq x y z
N MET A 1 -11.85 8.32 4.37
CA MET A 1 -10.97 9.04 3.42
C MET A 1 -9.93 8.06 2.91
N LEU A 2 -9.30 8.31 1.76
CA LEU A 2 -8.29 7.41 1.18
C LEU A 2 -7.09 7.21 2.12
N SER A 3 -6.74 8.23 2.92
CA SER A 3 -5.75 8.10 3.99
C SER A 3 -6.07 6.97 4.98
N ASP A 4 -7.35 6.81 5.33
CA ASP A 4 -7.82 5.78 6.27
C ASP A 4 -7.73 4.40 5.62
N ILE A 5 -8.12 4.31 4.34
CA ILE A 5 -8.01 3.07 3.54
C ILE A 5 -6.54 2.65 3.43
N LEU A 6 -5.63 3.60 3.15
CA LEU A 6 -4.19 3.32 3.10
C LEU A 6 -3.69 2.79 4.45
N SER A 7 -4.05 3.46 5.55
CA SER A 7 -3.65 3.06 6.90
C SER A 7 -4.14 1.66 7.23
N GLU A 8 -5.42 1.38 6.99
CA GLU A 8 -6.01 0.07 7.22
C GLU A 8 -5.29 -0.99 6.37
N ARG A 9 -5.17 -0.77 5.07
CA ARG A 9 -4.59 -1.77 4.16
C ARG A 9 -3.12 -2.06 4.45
N PHE A 10 -2.31 -1.06 4.81
CA PHE A 10 -0.91 -1.29 5.19
C PHE A 10 -0.80 -2.05 6.51
N GLN A 11 -1.64 -1.74 7.50
CA GLN A 11 -1.69 -2.47 8.76
C GLN A 11 -2.11 -3.93 8.55
N TRP A 12 -3.16 -4.17 7.77
CA TRP A 12 -3.61 -5.52 7.42
C TRP A 12 -2.54 -6.30 6.66
N ALA A 13 -1.84 -5.66 5.71
CA ALA A 13 -0.75 -6.30 4.99
C ALA A 13 0.39 -6.71 5.93
N SER A 14 0.78 -5.83 6.86
CA SER A 14 1.79 -6.14 7.88
C SER A 14 1.33 -7.30 8.79
N TYR A 15 0.07 -7.26 9.25
CA TYR A 15 -0.51 -8.31 10.10
C TYR A 15 -0.51 -9.67 9.40
N TRP A 16 -0.82 -9.73 8.11
CA TRP A 16 -0.87 -10.99 7.36
C TRP A 16 0.49 -11.72 7.36
N PHE A 17 1.60 -11.00 7.24
CA PHE A 17 2.93 -11.58 7.38
C PHE A 17 3.20 -12.00 8.84
N LEU A 18 2.84 -11.17 9.81
CA LEU A 18 3.07 -11.42 11.24
C LEU A 18 2.24 -12.58 11.80
N GLU A 19 1.01 -12.81 11.35
CA GLU A 19 0.18 -13.96 11.74
C GLU A 19 0.83 -15.28 11.29
N GLY A 20 1.44 -15.28 10.09
CA GLY A 20 2.27 -16.40 9.65
C GLY A 20 3.50 -16.64 10.55
N SER A 21 3.96 -15.60 11.26
CA SER A 21 5.11 -15.69 12.16
C SER A 21 4.83 -16.36 13.50
N GLU A 22 3.56 -16.48 13.89
CA GLU A 22 3.17 -17.22 15.11
C GLU A 22 3.52 -18.72 15.02
N PHE A 23 3.69 -19.23 13.79
CA PHE A 23 3.95 -20.64 13.51
C PHE A 23 5.35 -20.91 12.91
N ARG A 24 6.11 -19.87 12.55
CA ARG A 24 7.49 -19.96 12.02
C ARG A 24 8.19 -18.61 12.05
N GLU A 25 9.52 -18.59 11.98
CA GLU A 25 10.21 -17.31 11.75
C GLU A 25 9.86 -16.72 10.37
N LEU A 26 9.81 -15.39 10.31
CA LEU A 26 9.73 -14.67 9.04
C LEU A 26 11.00 -14.89 8.25
N THR A 27 10.87 -15.03 6.93
CA THR A 27 12.02 -14.93 6.04
C THR A 27 12.52 -13.48 6.00
N ASP A 28 13.77 -13.26 5.59
CA ASP A 28 14.34 -11.91 5.43
C ASP A 28 13.48 -11.03 4.50
N GLU A 29 12.90 -11.62 3.45
CA GLU A 29 12.00 -10.92 2.53
C GLU A 29 10.68 -10.49 3.21
N GLU A 30 10.10 -11.35 4.03
CA GLU A 30 8.86 -11.05 4.75
C GLU A 30 9.09 -10.01 5.85
N SER A 31 10.21 -10.11 6.58
CA SER A 31 10.62 -9.10 7.55
C SER A 31 10.84 -7.73 6.88
N ALA A 32 11.51 -7.71 5.72
CA ALA A 32 11.68 -6.48 4.95
C ALA A 32 10.34 -5.91 4.44
N ALA A 33 9.38 -6.77 4.06
CA ALA A 33 8.04 -6.33 3.65
C ALA A 33 7.26 -5.71 4.82
N VAL A 34 7.26 -6.35 5.99
CA VAL A 34 6.65 -5.83 7.23
C VAL A 34 7.20 -4.44 7.55
N HIS A 35 8.53 -4.28 7.62
CA HIS A 35 9.15 -2.99 7.90
C HIS A 35 8.79 -1.92 6.87
N ARG A 36 8.56 -2.29 5.60
CA ARG A 36 8.08 -1.35 4.60
C ARG A 36 6.65 -0.92 4.87
N PHE A 37 5.73 -1.84 5.18
CA PHE A 37 4.36 -1.47 5.52
C PHE A 37 4.25 -0.59 6.76
N GLU A 38 5.08 -0.83 7.77
CA GLU A 38 5.21 0.03 8.94
C GLU A 38 5.62 1.45 8.52
N LYS A 39 6.70 1.59 7.75
CA LYS A 39 7.18 2.88 7.23
C LYS A 39 6.17 3.59 6.33
N LEU A 40 5.46 2.85 5.48
CA LEU A 40 4.38 3.41 4.66
C LEU A 40 3.29 3.99 5.56
N SER A 41 2.88 3.27 6.60
CA SER A 41 1.87 3.74 7.56
C SER A 41 2.28 5.04 8.26
N GLU A 42 3.55 5.15 8.66
CA GLU A 42 4.10 6.36 9.29
C GLU A 42 4.12 7.59 8.37
N THR A 43 4.19 7.38 7.04
CA THR A 43 4.34 8.46 6.06
C THR A 43 3.04 8.90 5.41
N ILE A 44 1.89 8.29 5.76
CA ILE A 44 0.57 8.66 5.21
C ILE A 44 0.25 10.14 5.45
N ALA A 45 0.54 10.67 6.63
CA ALA A 45 0.25 12.06 6.97
C ALA A 45 1.06 13.08 6.14
N ALA A 46 2.15 12.63 5.51
CA ALA A 46 2.97 13.47 4.65
C ALA A 46 2.49 13.50 3.18
N ILE A 47 1.49 12.68 2.81
CA ILE A 47 0.99 12.65 1.44
C ILE A 47 0.35 14.02 1.12
N PRO A 48 0.74 14.69 0.03
CA PRO A 48 0.11 15.94 -0.39
C PRO A 48 -1.39 15.76 -0.61
N LEU A 49 -2.20 16.65 -0.02
CA LEU A 49 -3.67 16.60 -0.16
C LEU A 49 -4.14 16.51 -1.63
N PRO A 50 -3.59 17.28 -2.61
CA PRO A 50 -4.02 17.16 -4.00
C PRO A 50 -3.80 15.77 -4.60
N LEU A 51 -2.77 15.05 -4.14
CA LEU A 51 -2.51 13.68 -4.59
C LEU A 51 -3.53 12.69 -3.99
N LEU A 52 -3.89 12.87 -2.72
CA LEU A 52 -4.94 12.08 -2.08
C LEU A 52 -6.29 12.30 -2.76
N GLU A 53 -6.68 13.56 -2.98
CA GLU A 53 -7.93 13.90 -3.67
C GLU A 53 -7.99 13.33 -5.08
N HIS A 54 -6.87 13.40 -5.82
CA HIS A 54 -6.77 12.81 -7.15
C HIS A 54 -6.97 11.30 -7.13
N ALA A 55 -6.27 10.61 -6.23
CA ALA A 55 -6.43 9.16 -6.08
C ALA A 55 -7.83 8.77 -5.57
N GLU A 56 -8.48 9.59 -4.75
CA GLU A 56 -9.89 9.42 -4.35
C GLU A 56 -10.82 9.54 -5.55
N CYS A 57 -10.62 10.52 -6.43
CA CYS A 57 -11.40 10.65 -7.66
C CYS A 57 -11.26 9.42 -8.56
N LEU A 58 -10.04 8.88 -8.70
CA LEU A 58 -9.79 7.64 -9.46
C LEU A 58 -10.48 6.44 -8.82
N ALA A 59 -10.45 6.33 -7.48
CA ALA A 59 -11.14 5.28 -6.74
C ALA A 59 -12.67 5.36 -6.95
N GLN A 60 -13.25 6.55 -6.88
CA GLN A 60 -14.69 6.76 -7.10
C GLN A 60 -15.12 6.48 -8.54
N ALA A 61 -14.24 6.76 -9.51
CA ALA A 61 -14.52 6.50 -10.92
C ALA A 61 -14.58 5.01 -11.24
N ASN A 62 -13.75 4.19 -10.59
CA ASN A 62 -13.74 2.74 -10.77
C ASN A 62 -13.18 2.02 -9.54
N ASP A 63 -14.06 1.77 -8.56
CA ASP A 63 -13.70 1.16 -7.27
C ASP A 63 -13.17 -0.27 -7.43
N GLU A 64 -13.73 -1.06 -8.35
CA GLU A 64 -13.26 -2.44 -8.61
C GLU A 64 -11.82 -2.44 -9.11
N LYS A 65 -11.50 -1.59 -10.10
CA LYS A 65 -10.13 -1.45 -10.63
C LYS A 65 -9.18 -0.90 -9.57
N PHE A 66 -9.63 0.05 -8.76
CA PHE A 66 -8.86 0.58 -7.64
C PHE A 66 -8.44 -0.53 -6.68
N ASN A 67 -9.40 -1.29 -6.16
CA ASN A 67 -9.12 -2.36 -5.21
C ASN A 67 -8.23 -3.44 -5.81
N ALA A 68 -8.49 -3.87 -7.05
CA ALA A 68 -7.66 -4.86 -7.73
C ALA A 68 -6.20 -4.40 -7.92
N THR A 69 -6.01 -3.15 -8.34
CA THR A 69 -4.67 -2.56 -8.52
C THR A 69 -3.95 -2.41 -7.18
N PHE A 70 -4.66 -1.96 -6.15
CA PHE A 70 -4.15 -1.80 -4.81
C PHE A 70 -3.65 -3.14 -4.26
N ASP A 71 -4.48 -4.18 -4.28
CA ASP A 71 -4.14 -5.51 -3.79
C ASP A 71 -2.95 -6.10 -4.56
N GLN A 72 -2.90 -5.89 -5.88
CA GLN A 72 -1.76 -6.30 -6.69
C GLN A 72 -0.47 -5.59 -6.25
N MET A 73 -0.51 -4.27 -6.01
CA MET A 73 0.66 -3.53 -5.55
C MET A 73 1.12 -3.98 -4.17
N ILE A 74 0.20 -4.16 -3.21
CA ILE A 74 0.50 -4.68 -1.87
C ILE A 74 1.22 -6.02 -1.95
N SER A 75 0.74 -6.95 -2.77
CA SER A 75 1.36 -8.28 -2.91
C SER A 75 2.81 -8.26 -3.43
N ARG A 76 3.22 -7.14 -4.05
CA ARG A 76 4.56 -6.94 -4.61
C ARG A 76 5.49 -6.15 -3.70
N VAL A 77 4.99 -5.53 -2.63
CA VAL A 77 5.83 -4.81 -1.67
C VAL A 77 6.82 -5.78 -1.03
N GLY A 78 8.11 -5.44 -1.08
CA GLY A 78 9.17 -6.35 -0.63
C GLY A 78 9.53 -7.44 -1.63
N ARG A 79 8.79 -7.56 -2.75
CA ARG A 79 9.00 -8.54 -3.82
C ARG A 79 8.94 -7.88 -5.20
N GLY A 80 10.00 -7.14 -5.53
CA GLY A 80 10.12 -6.44 -6.82
C GLY A 80 9.40 -5.10 -6.88
N TYR A 81 8.75 -4.67 -5.79
CA TYR A 81 8.28 -3.30 -5.59
C TYR A 81 8.68 -2.84 -4.18
N TYR A 82 9.32 -1.67 -4.09
CA TYR A 82 9.99 -1.22 -2.86
C TYR A 82 9.72 0.27 -2.61
N PRO A 83 8.47 0.67 -2.38
CA PRO A 83 8.15 2.06 -2.07
C PRO A 83 8.81 2.45 -0.75
N ASP A 84 9.36 3.67 -0.70
CA ASP A 84 9.98 4.21 0.51
C ASP A 84 9.05 5.14 1.29
N THR A 85 7.98 5.64 0.65
CA THR A 85 6.94 6.49 1.26
C THR A 85 5.55 6.14 0.75
N ALA A 86 4.53 6.47 1.54
CA ALA A 86 3.13 6.34 1.11
C ALA A 86 2.80 7.25 -0.08
N GLU A 87 3.48 8.39 -0.23
CA GLU A 87 3.34 9.24 -1.41
C GLU A 87 3.76 8.50 -2.68
N GLU A 88 4.93 7.86 -2.68
CA GLU A 88 5.40 7.06 -3.82
C GLU A 88 4.45 5.92 -4.15
N PHE A 89 3.89 5.28 -3.12
CA PHE A 89 2.86 4.26 -3.29
C PHE A 89 1.63 4.82 -4.02
N VAL A 90 1.07 5.92 -3.53
CA VAL A 90 -0.13 6.54 -4.12
C VAL A 90 0.15 7.05 -5.54
N ARG A 91 1.31 7.65 -5.80
CA ARG A 91 1.68 8.06 -7.18
C ARG A 91 1.71 6.88 -8.14
N THR A 92 2.30 5.78 -7.70
CA THR A 92 2.39 4.55 -8.51
C THR A 92 0.99 3.97 -8.76
N LEU A 93 0.15 3.95 -7.73
CA LEU A 93 -1.25 3.49 -7.81
C LEU A 93 -2.04 4.32 -8.81
N SER A 94 -2.02 5.66 -8.68
CA SER A 94 -2.71 6.56 -9.61
C SER A 94 -2.22 6.36 -11.04
N GLY A 95 -0.92 6.20 -11.26
CA GLY A 95 -0.36 5.95 -12.59
C GLY A 95 -0.88 4.66 -13.24
N PHE A 96 -1.03 3.57 -12.47
CA PHE A 96 -1.62 2.33 -12.97
C PHE A 96 -3.11 2.47 -13.28
N LEU A 97 -3.84 3.24 -12.47
CA LEU A 97 -5.26 3.47 -12.67
C LEU A 97 -5.55 4.33 -13.91
N GLU A 98 -4.65 5.25 -14.24
CA GLU A 98 -4.73 6.10 -15.44
C GLU A 98 -4.33 5.37 -16.74
N SER A 99 -3.41 4.40 -16.64
CA SER A 99 -2.78 3.76 -17.81
C SER A 99 -3.61 2.63 -18.44
N ALA A 100 -4.85 2.39 -18.00
CA ALA A 100 -5.67 1.26 -18.44
C ALA A 100 -7.10 1.65 -18.81
#